data_AF-D3SP55-F1
#
_entry.id   AF-D3SP55-F1
#
_cell.length_a   1.000
_cell.length_b   1.000
_cell.length_c   1.000
_cell.angle_alpha   90.00
_cell.angle_beta   90.00
_cell.angle_gamma   90.00
#
_symmetry.space_group_name_H-M   'P 1'
#
loop_
_entity.id
_entity.type
_entity.pdbx_description
1 polymer ?
#
loop_
_entity_poly.entity_id
_entity_poly.type
_entity_poly.pdbx_seq_one_letter_code
_entity_poly.pdbx_strand_id
1 'polypeptide(L)'
;MRKLVIFIGPLAVAFAQNVAIDPPFADRVFPYITYSEVWKGTPASLKDVAVPNLLIVYGVREDPQVVAQAGKIAFYLGQWTDDIGFGVEEVKESRIPPLLVSDLQLREIPWKNIIVVGTNNDVVKSLGITFSGPTIKVVDKDGKKIMVVGGRNEKEVIQAARYLSDVRLNFKAGAYKTFFSFVTLRGLLEKGEWESALRLIKSPQGVSACGKNMSLAAPMVASWSDEVKSVVQKRNSILYKDLPEAIEKRDRKKAVSLWKEAMVTCYQCHQGEGIPQMRKFVPLESIHAKHQRIAESFGLSCINCHAGPTSKRGYSSAP
;
A
#
# COMPACT_ATOMS: atom_id res chain seq x y z
N MET A 1 34.84 -5.70 36.65
CA MET A 1 34.49 -4.47 35.89
C MET A 1 34.17 -4.85 34.44
N ARG A 2 32.89 -5.08 34.10
CA ARG A 2 32.46 -5.34 32.72
C ARG A 2 32.02 -4.00 32.11
N LYS A 3 32.73 -3.55 31.07
CA LYS A 3 32.41 -2.32 30.33
C LYS A 3 31.10 -2.53 29.56
N LEU A 4 30.12 -1.69 29.88
CA LEU A 4 28.87 -1.55 29.14
C LEU A 4 29.18 -0.81 27.84
N VAL A 5 29.19 -1.52 26.71
CA VAL A 5 29.26 -0.88 25.38
C VAL A 5 27.84 -0.56 24.95
N ILE A 6 27.44 0.69 25.14
CA ILE A 6 26.19 1.24 24.60
C ILE A 6 26.43 1.44 23.10
N PHE A 7 25.87 0.55 22.29
CA PHE A 7 25.78 0.74 20.85
C PHE A 7 24.75 1.83 20.55
N ILE A 8 25.24 3.05 20.30
CA ILE A 8 24.47 4.12 19.68
C ILE A 8 24.30 3.74 18.21
N GLY A 9 23.15 3.13 17.87
CA GLY A 9 22.78 2.82 16.48
C GLY A 9 22.58 4.10 15.65
N PRO A 10 22.84 4.05 14.32
CA PRO A 10 22.89 5.24 13.48
C PRO A 10 21.53 5.90 13.29
N LEU A 11 21.54 7.20 13.51
CA LEU A 11 20.46 8.20 13.61
C LEU A 11 19.76 8.55 12.27
N ALA A 12 19.58 7.61 11.34
CA ALA A 12 19.23 7.95 9.94
C ALA A 12 17.83 7.50 9.44
N VAL A 13 16.89 7.13 10.31
CA VAL A 13 15.47 6.85 9.92
C VAL A 13 14.45 7.58 10.82
N ALA A 14 14.89 8.50 11.67
CA ALA A 14 14.06 9.10 12.71
C ALA A 14 13.14 10.25 12.23
N PHE A 15 13.25 10.73 10.99
CA PHE A 15 12.48 11.90 10.55
C PHE A 15 11.01 11.64 10.23
N ALA A 16 10.57 10.37 10.22
CA ALA A 16 9.16 9.98 10.04
C ALA A 16 8.49 9.42 11.32
N GLN A 17 9.19 9.37 12.46
CA GLN A 17 8.70 8.72 13.69
C GLN A 17 7.98 9.65 14.68
N ASN A 18 7.85 10.95 14.38
CA ASN A 18 7.25 11.92 15.31
C ASN A 18 5.74 12.20 15.06
N VAL A 19 5.06 11.38 14.26
CA VAL A 19 3.61 11.52 14.04
C VAL A 19 2.86 10.53 14.93
N ALA A 20 2.05 11.06 15.85
CA ALA A 20 1.19 10.24 16.70
C ALA A 20 0.06 9.63 15.86
N ILE A 21 -0.20 8.32 16.02
CA ILE A 21 -1.34 7.65 15.41
C ILE A 21 -2.31 7.27 16.51
N ASP A 22 -3.52 7.81 16.46
CA ASP A 22 -4.54 7.64 17.50
C ASP A 22 -5.86 7.13 16.89
N PRO A 23 -6.36 5.93 17.26
CA PRO A 23 -5.68 4.94 18.08
C PRO A 23 -4.45 4.35 17.37
N PRO A 24 -3.53 3.70 18.11
CA PRO A 24 -2.33 3.11 17.53
C PRO A 24 -2.62 2.25 16.30
N PHE A 25 -1.89 2.50 15.22
CA PHE A 25 -1.99 1.78 13.94
C PHE A 25 -3.33 1.91 13.18
N ALA A 26 -4.23 2.82 13.58
CA ALA A 26 -5.52 3.02 12.89
C ALA A 26 -5.35 3.39 11.41
N ASP A 27 -4.29 4.11 11.08
CA ASP A 27 -3.88 4.45 9.71
C ASP A 27 -3.55 3.22 8.83
N ARG A 28 -3.30 2.05 9.42
CA ARG A 28 -3.06 0.81 8.67
C ARG A 28 -4.35 0.13 8.23
N VAL A 29 -5.41 0.29 9.00
CA VAL A 29 -6.70 -0.41 8.81
C VAL A 29 -7.81 0.49 8.30
N PHE A 30 -7.57 1.79 8.18
CA PHE A 30 -8.54 2.73 7.61
C PHE A 30 -8.99 2.30 6.21
N PRO A 31 -10.28 2.41 5.86
CA PRO A 31 -10.83 1.90 4.60
C PRO A 31 -10.55 2.86 3.43
N TYR A 32 -9.29 2.92 2.99
CA TYR A 32 -8.86 3.81 1.89
C TYR A 32 -9.54 3.50 0.55
N ILE A 33 -9.63 2.22 0.22
CA ILE A 33 -10.19 1.72 -1.02
C ILE A 33 -11.26 0.66 -0.74
N THR A 34 -12.07 0.40 -1.75
CA THR A 34 -12.96 -0.76 -1.82
C THR A 34 -12.83 -1.43 -3.18
N TYR A 35 -13.40 -2.61 -3.33
CA TYR A 35 -13.48 -3.31 -4.61
C TYR A 35 -14.91 -3.24 -5.12
N SER A 36 -15.07 -2.71 -6.33
CA SER A 36 -16.38 -2.56 -6.96
C SER A 36 -16.40 -3.16 -8.36
N GLU A 37 -17.61 -3.36 -8.88
CA GLU A 37 -17.86 -3.44 -10.30
C GLU A 37 -17.91 -2.01 -10.86
N VAL A 38 -17.24 -1.79 -11.99
CA VAL A 38 -17.15 -0.51 -12.69
C VAL A 38 -17.52 -0.70 -14.16
N TRP A 39 -17.83 0.41 -14.86
CA TRP A 39 -18.26 0.38 -16.27
C TRP A 39 -19.48 -0.53 -16.50
N LYS A 40 -20.30 -0.74 -15.46
CA LYS A 40 -21.47 -1.61 -15.49
C LYS A 40 -22.45 -1.13 -16.55
N GLY A 41 -23.00 -2.07 -17.32
CA GLY A 41 -23.88 -1.77 -18.45
C GLY A 41 -23.13 -1.47 -19.75
N THR A 42 -21.79 -1.62 -19.76
CA THR A 42 -20.97 -1.52 -20.98
C THR A 42 -20.23 -2.83 -21.26
N PRO A 43 -19.78 -3.09 -22.51
CA PRO A 43 -18.88 -4.20 -22.82
C PRO A 43 -17.54 -4.14 -22.09
N ALA A 44 -17.17 -2.98 -21.53
CA ALA A 44 -15.95 -2.77 -20.76
C ALA A 44 -16.15 -2.99 -19.24
N SER A 45 -17.27 -3.61 -18.83
CA SER A 45 -17.54 -3.86 -17.41
C SER A 45 -16.45 -4.72 -16.77
N LEU A 46 -15.92 -4.24 -15.65
CA LEU A 46 -14.88 -4.92 -14.89
C LEU A 46 -15.36 -5.12 -13.45
N LYS A 47 -15.07 -6.29 -12.89
CA LYS A 47 -15.28 -6.62 -11.47
C LYS A 47 -13.97 -6.50 -10.71
N ASP A 48 -14.04 -6.40 -9.38
CA ASP A 48 -12.88 -6.38 -8.48
C ASP A 48 -11.89 -5.22 -8.72
N VAL A 49 -12.42 -4.10 -9.19
CA VAL A 49 -11.62 -2.89 -9.47
C VAL A 49 -11.45 -2.11 -8.17
N ALA A 50 -10.20 -1.78 -7.83
CA ALA A 50 -9.92 -0.93 -6.67
C ALA A 50 -10.39 0.49 -6.95
N VAL A 51 -11.31 1.00 -6.13
CA VAL A 51 -11.83 2.38 -6.25
C VAL A 51 -11.69 3.10 -4.90
N PRO A 52 -11.64 4.44 -4.87
CA PRO A 52 -11.63 5.18 -3.61
C PRO A 52 -12.86 4.84 -2.77
N ASN A 53 -12.69 4.65 -1.47
CA ASN A 53 -13.80 4.40 -0.53
C ASN A 53 -13.99 5.56 0.46
N LEU A 54 -13.42 6.72 0.14
CA LEU A 54 -13.44 7.91 0.99
C LEU A 54 -13.31 9.17 0.15
N LEU A 55 -13.67 10.31 0.76
CA LEU A 55 -13.34 11.65 0.26
C LEU A 55 -12.18 12.23 1.06
N ILE A 56 -11.37 13.07 0.40
CA ILE A 56 -10.36 13.89 1.07
C ILE A 56 -10.92 15.30 1.20
N VAL A 57 -10.85 15.83 2.40
CA VAL A 57 -11.50 17.07 2.80
C VAL A 57 -10.43 18.05 3.27
N TYR A 58 -10.50 19.28 2.80
CA TYR A 58 -9.72 20.41 3.31
C TYR A 58 -10.66 21.55 3.73
N GLY A 59 -10.24 22.38 4.69
CA GLY A 59 -10.99 23.58 5.03
C GLY A 59 -10.78 24.70 4.03
N VAL A 60 -11.83 25.43 3.65
CA VAL A 60 -11.69 26.62 2.78
C VAL A 60 -10.83 27.74 3.38
N ARG A 61 -10.56 27.67 4.69
CA ARG A 61 -9.74 28.64 5.44
C ARG A 61 -8.37 28.08 5.86
N GLU A 62 -7.99 26.90 5.36
CA GLU A 62 -6.66 26.33 5.60
C GLU A 62 -5.59 27.12 4.86
N ASP A 63 -4.36 27.06 5.38
CA ASP A 63 -3.19 27.55 4.66
C ASP A 63 -3.05 26.83 3.30
N PRO A 64 -2.72 27.54 2.20
CA PRO A 64 -2.58 26.93 0.88
C PRO A 64 -1.60 25.75 0.82
N GLN A 65 -0.55 25.72 1.66
CA GLN A 65 0.38 24.60 1.72
C GLN A 65 -0.27 23.36 2.34
N VAL A 66 -1.17 23.53 3.31
CA VAL A 66 -1.98 22.44 3.89
C VAL A 66 -2.94 21.89 2.83
N VAL A 67 -3.61 22.77 2.07
CA VAL A 67 -4.48 22.37 0.95
C VAL A 67 -3.69 21.59 -0.12
N ALA A 68 -2.47 22.04 -0.44
CA ALA A 68 -1.59 21.32 -1.34
C ALA A 68 -1.22 19.91 -0.81
N GLN A 69 -1.06 19.73 0.51
CA GLN A 69 -0.87 18.39 1.07
C GLN A 69 -2.12 17.52 0.96
N ALA A 70 -3.32 18.08 1.08
CA ALA A 70 -4.56 17.34 0.81
C ALA A 70 -4.61 16.84 -0.64
N GLY A 71 -4.22 17.68 -1.61
CA GLY A 71 -4.05 17.29 -3.01
C GLY A 71 -3.02 16.17 -3.21
N LYS A 72 -1.89 16.22 -2.49
CA LYS A 72 -0.87 15.17 -2.52
C LYS A 72 -1.39 13.83 -1.96
N ILE A 73 -2.17 13.85 -0.88
CA ILE A 73 -2.85 12.66 -0.35
C ILE A 73 -3.81 12.09 -1.40
N ALA A 74 -4.57 12.95 -2.08
CA ALA A 74 -5.51 12.54 -3.14
C ALA A 74 -4.78 11.90 -4.33
N PHE A 75 -3.67 12.50 -4.76
CA PHE A 75 -2.83 11.95 -5.81
C PHE A 75 -2.35 10.52 -5.47
N TYR A 76 -1.77 10.30 -4.28
CA TYR A 76 -1.28 8.96 -3.92
C TYR A 76 -2.38 7.94 -3.68
N LEU A 77 -3.57 8.36 -3.21
CA LEU A 77 -4.72 7.48 -3.14
C LEU A 77 -5.19 7.08 -4.56
N GLY A 78 -5.26 8.04 -5.49
CA GLY A 78 -5.56 7.77 -6.89
C GLY A 78 -4.55 6.85 -7.56
N GLN A 79 -3.27 6.92 -7.18
CA GLN A 79 -2.25 5.97 -7.63
C GLN A 79 -2.46 4.55 -7.07
N TRP A 80 -3.17 4.37 -5.97
CA TRP A 80 -3.49 3.05 -5.44
C TRP A 80 -4.69 2.42 -6.17
N THR A 81 -5.66 3.23 -6.59
CA THR A 81 -6.87 2.75 -7.25
C THR A 81 -6.63 2.35 -8.70
N ASP A 82 -7.44 1.43 -9.20
CA ASP A 82 -7.45 0.96 -10.58
C ASP A 82 -8.39 1.85 -11.44
N ASP A 83 -9.44 2.40 -10.82
CA ASP A 83 -10.43 3.28 -11.44
C ASP A 83 -11.01 4.25 -10.38
N ILE A 84 -11.74 5.26 -10.82
CA ILE A 84 -12.46 6.23 -9.97
C ILE A 84 -13.87 5.74 -9.60
N GLY A 85 -14.37 4.71 -10.26
CA GLY A 85 -15.52 3.93 -9.81
C GLY A 85 -16.85 4.30 -10.45
N PHE A 86 -16.88 4.84 -11.67
CA PHE A 86 -18.12 5.31 -12.29
C PHE A 86 -18.81 4.23 -13.13
N GLY A 87 -20.15 4.28 -13.12
CA GLY A 87 -21.02 3.53 -14.00
C GLY A 87 -21.71 4.44 -15.01
N VAL A 88 -22.54 3.83 -15.85
CA VAL A 88 -23.29 4.52 -16.91
C VAL A 88 -24.25 5.56 -16.33
N GLU A 89 -24.84 5.30 -15.16
CA GLU A 89 -25.81 6.21 -14.55
C GLU A 89 -25.13 7.46 -13.97
N GLU A 90 -23.98 7.33 -13.31
CA GLU A 90 -23.20 8.46 -12.80
C GLU A 90 -22.74 9.39 -13.93
N VAL A 91 -22.37 8.82 -15.08
CA VAL A 91 -22.00 9.58 -16.29
C VAL A 91 -23.21 10.29 -16.89
N LYS A 92 -24.37 9.62 -17.01
CA LYS A 92 -25.61 10.23 -17.51
C LYS A 92 -26.04 11.43 -16.67
N GLU A 93 -25.84 11.35 -15.36
CA GLU A 93 -26.15 12.44 -14.44
C GLU A 93 -25.08 13.55 -14.43
N SER A 94 -24.00 13.43 -15.22
CA SER A 94 -22.82 14.32 -15.20
C SER A 94 -22.21 14.47 -13.80
N ARG A 95 -22.35 13.45 -12.95
CA ARG A 95 -21.82 13.42 -11.57
C ARG A 95 -20.57 12.57 -11.54
N ILE A 96 -19.44 13.16 -11.94
CA ILE A 96 -18.11 12.60 -11.65
C ILE A 96 -17.80 12.98 -10.19
N PRO A 97 -17.97 12.08 -9.20
CA PRO A 97 -17.74 12.43 -7.81
C PRO A 97 -16.27 12.84 -7.59
N PRO A 98 -16.05 13.95 -6.87
CA PRO A 98 -14.72 14.43 -6.56
C PRO A 98 -14.02 13.50 -5.57
N LEU A 99 -12.71 13.34 -5.70
CA LEU A 99 -11.89 12.68 -4.65
C LEU A 99 -11.46 13.68 -3.57
N LEU A 100 -11.28 14.95 -3.94
CA LEU A 100 -10.84 16.05 -3.08
C LEU A 100 -11.93 17.11 -3.06
N VAL A 101 -12.40 17.50 -1.88
CA VAL A 101 -13.46 18.48 -1.68
C VAL A 101 -13.13 19.42 -0.53
N SER A 102 -13.73 20.60 -0.56
CA SER A 102 -13.74 21.49 0.60
C SER A 102 -14.74 21.03 1.67
N ASP A 103 -14.56 21.49 2.90
CA ASP A 103 -15.50 21.28 4.00
C ASP A 103 -16.89 21.90 3.73
N LEU A 104 -16.96 22.97 2.94
CA LEU A 104 -18.23 23.53 2.46
C LEU A 104 -18.95 22.56 1.51
N GLN A 105 -18.25 22.04 0.50
CA GLN A 105 -18.82 21.09 -0.46
C GLN A 105 -19.24 19.77 0.21
N LEU A 106 -18.50 19.34 1.24
CA LEU A 106 -18.80 18.12 1.98
C LEU A 106 -20.22 18.10 2.58
N ARG A 107 -20.79 19.27 2.89
CA ARG A 107 -22.14 19.38 3.47
C ARG A 107 -23.23 18.86 2.52
N GLU A 108 -22.97 18.89 1.23
CA GLU A 108 -23.93 18.53 0.17
C GLU A 108 -23.69 17.11 -0.37
N ILE A 109 -22.60 16.45 0.03
CA ILE A 109 -22.18 15.16 -0.50
C ILE A 109 -22.37 14.08 0.57
N PRO A 110 -23.12 12.99 0.29
CA PRO A 110 -23.19 11.86 1.20
C PRO A 110 -21.83 11.17 1.31
N TRP A 111 -21.38 10.90 2.54
CA TRP A 111 -20.10 10.25 2.79
C TRP A 111 -20.18 9.28 3.96
N LYS A 112 -19.39 8.20 3.85
CA LYS A 112 -19.21 7.18 4.90
C LYS A 112 -17.81 7.26 5.53
N ASN A 113 -16.79 7.51 4.71
CA ASN A 113 -15.41 7.62 5.17
C ASN A 113 -14.79 8.90 4.62
N ILE A 114 -14.04 9.63 5.43
CA ILE A 114 -13.30 10.82 5.00
C ILE A 114 -11.91 10.91 5.63
N ILE A 115 -10.99 11.54 4.91
CA ILE A 115 -9.72 12.05 5.45
C ILE A 115 -9.82 13.57 5.47
N VAL A 116 -9.77 14.18 6.66
CA VAL A 116 -9.80 15.62 6.85
C VAL A 116 -8.38 16.12 7.09
N VAL A 117 -7.92 17.05 6.28
CA VAL A 117 -6.55 17.58 6.33
C VAL A 117 -6.58 19.01 6.86
N GLY A 118 -5.86 19.25 7.95
CA GLY A 118 -5.82 20.54 8.62
C GLY A 118 -6.74 20.63 9.83
N THR A 119 -6.71 21.80 10.48
CA THR A 119 -7.42 22.07 11.73
C THR A 119 -8.42 23.22 11.65
N ASN A 120 -8.34 24.06 10.61
CA ASN A 120 -9.27 25.15 10.33
C ASN A 120 -10.37 24.74 9.35
N ASN A 121 -11.14 23.74 9.73
CA ASN A 121 -12.30 23.25 8.99
C ASN A 121 -13.45 22.89 9.93
N ASP A 122 -14.66 22.85 9.40
CA ASP A 122 -15.87 22.63 10.21
C ASP A 122 -15.92 21.23 10.82
N VAL A 123 -15.34 20.22 10.15
CA VAL A 123 -15.34 18.84 10.66
C VAL A 123 -14.53 18.76 11.95
N VAL A 124 -13.29 19.26 11.97
CA VAL A 124 -12.43 19.26 13.16
C VAL A 124 -13.06 20.05 14.31
N LYS A 125 -13.66 21.22 14.01
CA LYS A 125 -14.38 22.04 15.02
C LYS A 125 -15.55 21.27 15.62
N SER A 126 -16.36 20.60 14.80
CA SER A 126 -17.52 19.81 15.24
C SER A 126 -17.15 18.58 16.08
N LEU A 127 -15.91 18.08 15.94
CA LEU A 127 -15.38 16.97 16.71
C LEU A 127 -14.71 17.40 18.01
N GLY A 128 -14.49 18.71 18.22
CA GLY A 128 -13.80 19.23 19.40
C GLY A 128 -12.37 18.71 19.55
N ILE A 129 -11.72 18.34 18.45
CA ILE A 129 -10.38 17.73 18.48
C ILE A 129 -9.33 18.83 18.66
N THR A 130 -8.43 18.60 19.61
CA THR A 130 -7.21 19.38 19.80
C THR A 130 -5.99 18.48 19.62
N PHE A 131 -4.84 19.09 19.33
CA PHE A 131 -3.61 18.37 19.02
C PHE A 131 -2.50 18.80 19.96
N SER A 132 -1.71 17.84 20.44
CA SER A 132 -0.47 18.09 21.20
C SER A 132 0.78 18.06 20.32
N GLY A 133 0.65 17.59 19.07
CA GLY A 133 1.71 17.47 18.07
C GLY A 133 1.17 16.97 16.73
N PRO A 134 2.04 16.68 15.73
CA PRO A 134 1.65 16.06 14.46
C PRO A 134 0.91 14.74 14.70
N THR A 135 -0.33 14.62 14.22
CA THR A 135 -1.21 13.49 14.58
C THR A 135 -2.05 13.03 13.39
N ILE A 136 -2.22 11.71 13.26
CA ILE A 136 -3.29 11.06 12.51
C ILE A 136 -4.30 10.51 13.51
N LYS A 137 -5.47 11.15 13.63
CA LYS A 137 -6.53 10.74 14.56
C LYS A 137 -7.68 10.11 13.79
N VAL A 138 -8.05 8.88 14.11
CA VAL A 138 -9.21 8.19 13.54
C VAL A 138 -10.35 8.17 14.54
N VAL A 139 -11.51 8.64 14.13
CA VAL A 139 -12.73 8.72 14.92
C VAL A 139 -13.85 8.00 14.16
N ASP A 140 -14.58 7.16 14.86
CA ASP A 140 -15.85 6.60 14.38
C ASP A 140 -16.98 7.39 15.05
N LYS A 141 -17.85 8.03 14.25
CA LYS A 141 -18.99 8.82 14.72
C LYS A 141 -20.20 8.53 13.83
N ASP A 142 -21.31 8.12 14.44
CA ASP A 142 -22.59 7.85 13.75
C ASP A 142 -22.45 6.91 12.54
N GLY A 143 -21.64 5.86 12.68
CA GLY A 143 -21.36 4.89 11.60
C GLY A 143 -20.45 5.41 10.48
N LYS A 144 -19.92 6.63 10.61
CA LYS A 144 -18.97 7.24 9.69
C LYS A 144 -17.55 7.19 10.25
N LYS A 145 -16.56 6.94 9.39
CA LYS A 145 -15.14 6.89 9.76
C LYS A 145 -14.44 8.16 9.32
N ILE A 146 -13.78 8.85 10.25
CA ILE A 146 -13.13 10.15 10.01
C ILE A 146 -11.67 10.01 10.40
N MET A 147 -10.75 10.22 9.45
CA MET A 147 -9.32 10.35 9.73
C MET A 147 -8.93 11.81 9.66
N VAL A 148 -8.57 12.41 10.79
CA VAL A 148 -8.06 13.77 10.85
C VAL A 148 -6.53 13.75 10.80
N VAL A 149 -5.99 14.51 9.86
CA VAL A 149 -4.55 14.77 9.68
C VAL A 149 -4.27 16.17 10.23
N GLY A 150 -3.78 16.22 11.47
CA GLY A 150 -3.73 17.45 12.26
C GLY A 150 -2.40 17.70 12.96
N GLY A 151 -2.34 18.84 13.63
CA GLY A 151 -1.19 19.33 14.40
C GLY A 151 -1.53 20.66 15.09
N ARG A 152 -0.64 21.16 15.95
CA ARG A 152 -0.85 22.44 16.66
C ARG A 152 -0.78 23.65 15.75
N ASN A 153 -0.08 23.51 14.63
CA ASN A 153 0.15 24.55 13.64
C ASN A 153 0.36 23.93 12.25
N GLU A 154 0.42 24.77 11.23
CA GLU A 154 0.58 24.39 9.82
C GLU A 154 1.78 23.46 9.59
N LYS A 155 2.93 23.72 10.23
CA LYS A 155 4.14 22.89 10.06
C LYS A 155 3.89 21.46 10.54
N GLU A 156 3.23 21.30 11.68
CA GLU A 156 2.89 19.98 12.23
C GLU A 156 1.81 19.27 11.40
N VAL A 157 0.82 20.00 10.89
CA VAL A 157 -0.17 19.46 9.94
C VAL A 157 0.53 18.95 8.67
N ILE A 158 1.43 19.73 8.09
CA ILE A 158 2.20 19.34 6.90
C ILE A 158 3.05 18.10 7.20
N GLN A 159 3.63 18.01 8.39
CA GLN A 159 4.39 16.83 8.81
C GLN A 159 3.51 15.57 8.89
N ALA A 160 2.34 15.66 9.52
CA ALA A 160 1.38 14.56 9.58
C ALA A 160 0.88 14.16 8.17
N ALA A 161 0.62 15.15 7.31
CA ALA A 161 0.16 14.92 5.94
C ALA A 161 1.23 14.25 5.08
N ARG A 162 2.49 14.67 5.19
CA ARG A 162 3.63 14.00 4.52
C ARG A 162 3.82 12.57 5.00
N TYR A 163 3.65 12.30 6.28
CA TYR A 163 3.64 10.93 6.79
C TYR A 163 2.56 10.10 6.09
N LEU A 164 1.31 10.60 6.06
CA LEU A 164 0.21 9.87 5.45
C LEU A 164 0.43 9.67 3.94
N SER A 165 0.86 10.70 3.20
CA SER A 165 1.07 10.60 1.75
C SER A 165 2.29 9.73 1.41
N ASP A 166 3.46 10.05 1.98
CA ASP A 166 4.76 9.56 1.49
C ASP A 166 5.13 8.22 2.11
N VAL A 167 4.73 8.00 3.37
CA VAL A 167 5.06 6.78 4.12
C VAL A 167 3.93 5.78 4.06
N ARG A 168 2.66 6.22 4.19
CA ARG A 168 1.53 5.29 4.26
C ARG A 168 0.92 4.99 2.89
N LEU A 169 0.39 5.99 2.20
CA LEU A 169 -0.35 5.79 0.95
C LEU A 169 0.57 5.37 -0.19
N ASN A 170 1.66 6.11 -0.43
CA ASN A 170 2.64 5.77 -1.46
C ASN A 170 3.18 4.34 -1.28
N PHE A 171 3.51 3.96 -0.04
CA PHE A 171 3.95 2.59 0.24
C PHE A 171 2.86 1.57 -0.07
N LYS A 172 1.61 1.78 0.38
CA LYS A 172 0.51 0.84 0.14
C LYS A 172 0.21 0.69 -1.36
N ALA A 173 0.20 1.79 -2.10
CA ALA A 173 0.01 1.79 -3.55
C ALA A 173 1.05 0.92 -4.25
N GLY A 174 2.34 1.11 -3.95
CA GLY A 174 3.41 0.29 -4.53
C GLY A 174 3.38 -1.17 -4.07
N ALA A 175 3.27 -1.41 -2.76
CA ALA A 175 3.35 -2.74 -2.17
C ALA A 175 2.23 -3.67 -2.65
N TYR A 176 0.99 -3.19 -2.70
CA TYR A 176 -0.13 -4.01 -3.16
C TYR A 176 -0.12 -4.24 -4.66
N LYS A 177 0.29 -3.25 -5.47
CA LYS A 177 0.50 -3.47 -6.92
C LYS A 177 1.53 -4.58 -7.18
N THR A 178 2.63 -4.59 -6.44
CA THR A 178 3.63 -5.66 -6.51
C THR A 178 3.09 -6.98 -5.99
N PHE A 179 2.35 -6.99 -4.89
CA PHE A 179 1.72 -8.20 -4.33
C PHE A 179 0.80 -8.88 -5.35
N PHE A 180 -0.07 -8.10 -6.01
CA PHE A 180 -0.96 -8.59 -7.07
C PHE A 180 -0.19 -8.99 -8.33
N SER A 181 0.76 -8.18 -8.78
CA SER A 181 1.60 -8.50 -9.94
C SER A 181 2.38 -9.80 -9.75
N PHE A 182 2.80 -10.11 -8.52
CA PHE A 182 3.56 -11.32 -8.24
C PHE A 182 2.72 -12.59 -8.39
N VAL A 183 1.44 -12.56 -7.97
CA VAL A 183 0.51 -13.68 -8.20
C VAL A 183 0.01 -13.74 -9.65
N THR A 184 -0.18 -12.60 -10.32
CA THR A 184 -0.46 -12.58 -11.76
C THR A 184 0.70 -13.21 -12.53
N LEU A 185 1.95 -12.86 -12.20
CA LEU A 185 3.14 -13.45 -12.83
C LEU A 185 3.14 -14.97 -12.69
N ARG A 186 2.81 -15.49 -11.49
CA ARG A 186 2.67 -16.93 -11.26
C ARG A 186 1.68 -17.58 -12.22
N GLY A 187 0.51 -16.97 -12.39
CA GLY A 187 -0.53 -17.42 -13.31
C GLY A 187 -0.10 -17.43 -14.77
N LEU A 188 0.53 -16.33 -15.23
CA LEU A 188 1.04 -16.20 -16.60
C LEU A 188 2.10 -17.27 -16.92
N LEU A 189 3.02 -17.54 -15.99
CA LEU A 189 4.01 -18.62 -16.14
C LEU A 189 3.36 -20.01 -16.26
N GLU A 190 2.29 -20.25 -15.51
CA GLU A 190 1.57 -21.53 -15.53
C GLU A 190 0.77 -21.73 -16.82
N LYS A 191 0.28 -20.63 -17.42
CA LYS A 191 -0.45 -20.65 -18.70
C LYS A 191 0.46 -20.58 -19.92
N GLY A 192 1.76 -20.30 -19.75
CA GLY A 192 2.68 -20.13 -20.87
C GLY A 192 2.53 -18.78 -21.58
N GLU A 193 2.01 -17.77 -20.89
CA GLU A 193 1.79 -16.41 -21.39
C GLU A 193 3.09 -15.60 -21.31
N TRP A 194 4.11 -16.00 -22.08
CA TRP A 194 5.50 -15.54 -21.94
C TRP A 194 5.68 -14.04 -22.16
N GLU A 195 5.04 -13.48 -23.19
CA GLU A 195 5.17 -12.06 -23.53
C GLU A 195 4.56 -11.17 -22.44
N SER A 196 3.36 -11.54 -21.97
CA SER A 196 2.67 -10.90 -20.86
C SER A 196 3.48 -11.00 -19.56
N ALA A 197 4.06 -12.17 -19.27
CA ALA A 197 4.92 -12.38 -18.11
C ALA A 197 6.17 -11.49 -18.17
N LEU A 198 6.81 -11.41 -19.34
CA LEU A 198 8.00 -10.59 -19.56
C LEU A 198 7.69 -9.10 -19.42
N ARG A 199 6.57 -8.64 -19.99
CA ARG A 199 6.09 -7.25 -19.85
C ARG A 199 5.81 -6.92 -18.38
N LEU A 200 5.15 -7.82 -17.65
CA LEU A 200 4.82 -7.62 -16.25
C LEU A 200 6.06 -7.52 -15.36
N ILE A 201 7.04 -8.41 -15.51
CA ILE A 201 8.24 -8.42 -14.67
C ILE A 201 9.17 -7.23 -14.98
N LYS A 202 9.24 -6.79 -16.24
CA LYS A 202 10.05 -5.62 -16.63
C LYS A 202 9.36 -4.29 -16.32
N SER A 203 8.02 -4.28 -16.17
CA SER A 203 7.25 -3.05 -15.90
C SER A 203 7.71 -2.30 -14.64
N PRO A 204 7.84 -0.96 -14.69
CA PRO A 204 8.03 -0.13 -13.50
C PRO A 204 6.92 -0.28 -12.46
N GLN A 205 5.70 -0.60 -12.90
CA GLN A 205 4.52 -0.76 -12.03
C GLN A 205 4.23 -2.22 -11.63
N GLY A 206 4.99 -3.18 -12.18
CA GLY A 206 4.81 -4.61 -11.92
C GLY A 206 5.41 -5.08 -10.59
N VAL A 207 6.37 -6.00 -10.64
CA VAL A 207 7.00 -6.63 -9.45
C VAL A 207 8.05 -5.71 -8.77
N SER A 208 7.86 -4.39 -8.82
CA SER A 208 8.90 -3.39 -8.54
C SER A 208 9.13 -3.07 -7.06
N ALA A 209 8.09 -3.10 -6.21
CA ALA A 209 8.09 -2.42 -4.92
C ALA A 209 9.01 -3.02 -3.84
N CYS A 210 9.38 -4.30 -3.98
CA CYS A 210 10.25 -4.95 -3.00
C CYS A 210 11.68 -5.14 -3.51
N GLY A 211 11.93 -5.14 -4.83
CA GLY A 211 13.29 -5.28 -5.35
C GLY A 211 13.91 -3.95 -5.75
N LYS A 212 13.17 -3.10 -6.48
CA LYS A 212 13.70 -1.82 -6.98
C LYS A 212 13.90 -0.87 -5.81
N ASN A 213 12.93 -0.80 -4.90
CA ASN A 213 13.05 -0.01 -3.68
C ASN A 213 14.16 -0.53 -2.74
N MET A 214 14.39 -1.84 -2.67
CA MET A 214 15.50 -2.41 -1.88
C MET A 214 16.86 -2.20 -2.55
N SER A 215 16.94 -2.26 -3.88
CA SER A 215 18.13 -1.85 -4.64
C SER A 215 18.43 -0.36 -4.46
N LEU A 216 17.41 0.50 -4.39
CA LEU A 216 17.56 1.93 -4.10
C LEU A 216 17.92 2.20 -2.63
N ALA A 217 17.50 1.33 -1.71
CA ALA A 217 17.88 1.38 -0.32
C ALA A 217 19.30 0.84 -0.05
N ALA A 218 20.10 0.54 -1.08
CA ALA A 218 21.46 -0.02 -0.93
C ALA A 218 22.35 0.69 0.12
N PRO A 219 22.31 2.04 0.29
CA PRO A 219 23.05 2.71 1.36
C PRO A 219 22.57 2.32 2.78
N MET A 220 21.27 2.07 2.96
CA MET A 220 20.70 1.56 4.21
C MET A 220 20.96 0.06 4.40
N VAL A 221 21.13 -0.68 3.30
CA VAL A 221 21.48 -2.11 3.29
C VAL A 221 22.94 -2.34 3.71
N ALA A 222 23.83 -1.34 3.55
CA ALA A 222 25.24 -1.46 3.93
C ALA A 222 25.43 -1.83 5.41
N SER A 223 24.56 -1.35 6.30
CA SER A 223 24.57 -1.64 7.73
C SER A 223 23.85 -2.94 8.12
N TRP A 224 23.26 -3.65 7.17
CA TRP A 224 22.60 -4.93 7.45
C TRP A 224 23.62 -6.04 7.67
N SER A 225 23.21 -7.09 8.39
CA SER A 225 24.03 -8.28 8.55
C SER A 225 24.20 -9.01 7.21
N ASP A 226 25.25 -9.82 7.11
CA ASP A 226 25.56 -10.54 5.87
C ASP A 226 24.47 -11.53 5.48
N GLU A 227 23.74 -12.10 6.45
CA GLU A 227 22.60 -12.98 6.16
C GLU A 227 21.47 -12.22 5.46
N VAL A 228 21.13 -11.02 5.94
CA VAL A 228 20.09 -10.18 5.33
C VAL A 228 20.51 -9.73 3.93
N LYS A 229 21.78 -9.30 3.78
CA LYS A 229 22.34 -8.92 2.47
C LYS A 229 22.24 -10.06 1.47
N SER A 230 22.58 -11.28 1.88
CA SER A 230 22.51 -12.48 1.03
C SER A 230 21.08 -12.75 0.54
N VAL A 231 20.07 -12.67 1.42
CA VAL A 231 18.65 -12.84 1.04
C VAL A 231 18.22 -11.79 0.00
N VAL A 232 18.59 -10.53 0.21
CA VAL A 232 18.22 -9.42 -0.68
C VAL A 232 18.93 -9.53 -2.04
N GLN A 233 20.21 -9.86 -2.05
CA GLN A 233 20.99 -10.11 -3.26
C GLN A 233 20.41 -11.27 -4.06
N LYS A 234 20.12 -12.40 -3.40
CA LYS A 234 19.47 -13.55 -4.03
C LYS A 234 18.14 -13.16 -4.66
N ARG A 235 17.28 -12.47 -3.91
CA ARG A 235 15.98 -11.99 -4.39
C ARG A 235 16.11 -11.11 -5.64
N ASN A 236 17.05 -10.16 -5.61
CA ASN A 236 17.27 -9.23 -6.71
C ASN A 236 17.83 -9.94 -7.95
N SER A 237 18.76 -10.89 -7.78
CA SER A 237 19.25 -11.73 -8.89
C SER A 237 18.10 -12.47 -9.55
N ILE A 238 17.26 -13.14 -8.75
CA ILE A 238 16.13 -13.87 -9.28
C ILE A 238 15.19 -12.96 -10.08
N LEU A 239 14.74 -11.85 -9.50
CA LEU A 239 13.70 -11.02 -10.12
C LEU A 239 14.19 -10.18 -11.31
N TYR A 240 15.46 -9.78 -11.33
CA TYR A 240 15.98 -8.86 -12.35
C TYR A 240 16.86 -9.50 -13.40
N LYS A 241 17.29 -10.75 -13.16
CA LYS A 241 18.14 -11.48 -14.10
C LYS A 241 17.59 -12.87 -14.39
N ASP A 242 17.58 -13.75 -13.39
CA ASP A 242 17.42 -15.18 -13.64
C ASP A 242 15.99 -15.54 -14.11
N LEU A 243 14.96 -14.93 -13.50
CA LEU A 243 13.56 -15.17 -13.87
C LEU A 243 13.21 -14.53 -15.23
N PRO A 244 13.58 -13.27 -15.53
CA PRO A 244 13.46 -12.74 -16.89
C PRO A 244 14.11 -13.61 -17.96
N GLU A 245 15.35 -14.08 -17.75
CA GLU A 245 16.04 -14.96 -18.70
C GLU A 245 15.30 -16.29 -18.91
N ALA A 246 14.76 -16.88 -17.84
CA ALA A 246 13.95 -18.11 -17.94
C ALA A 246 12.63 -17.89 -18.71
N ILE A 247 12.00 -16.72 -18.55
CA ILE A 247 10.80 -16.33 -19.28
C ILE A 247 11.12 -16.15 -20.77
N GLU A 248 12.22 -15.48 -21.12
CA GLU A 248 12.66 -15.26 -22.50
C GLU A 248 12.96 -16.60 -23.20
N LYS A 249 13.60 -17.54 -22.49
CA LYS A 249 13.85 -18.90 -22.95
C LYS A 249 12.60 -19.80 -22.94
N ARG A 250 11.46 -19.30 -22.45
CA ARG A 250 10.19 -20.04 -22.31
C ARG A 250 10.32 -21.32 -21.49
N ASP A 251 11.25 -21.34 -20.54
CA ASP A 251 11.48 -22.50 -19.65
C ASP A 251 10.52 -22.42 -18.46
N ARG A 252 9.33 -23.03 -18.61
CA ARG A 252 8.30 -23.06 -17.58
C ARG A 252 8.82 -23.62 -16.27
N LYS A 253 9.54 -24.74 -16.30
CA LYS A 253 9.99 -25.44 -15.09
C LYS A 253 10.96 -24.56 -14.30
N LYS A 254 11.92 -23.95 -14.98
CA LYS A 254 12.89 -23.05 -14.35
C LYS A 254 12.22 -21.76 -13.87
N ALA A 255 11.37 -21.13 -14.68
CA ALA A 255 10.69 -19.90 -14.31
C ALA A 255 9.79 -20.08 -13.08
N VAL A 256 9.03 -21.19 -13.01
CA VAL A 256 8.22 -21.54 -11.84
C VAL A 256 9.07 -21.78 -10.60
N SER A 257 10.20 -22.48 -10.73
CA SER A 257 11.13 -22.70 -9.62
C SER A 257 11.68 -21.38 -9.08
N LEU A 258 12.16 -20.52 -9.97
CA LEU A 258 12.70 -19.20 -9.61
C LEU A 258 11.63 -18.31 -8.96
N TRP A 259 10.39 -18.33 -9.45
CA TRP A 259 9.28 -17.63 -8.80
C TRP A 259 9.08 -18.10 -7.34
N LYS A 260 9.08 -19.43 -7.11
CA LYS A 260 8.94 -20.00 -5.75
C LYS A 260 10.10 -19.58 -4.86
N GLU A 261 11.33 -19.61 -5.37
CA GLU A 261 12.50 -19.15 -4.63
C GLU A 261 12.41 -17.66 -4.28
N ALA A 262 11.94 -16.81 -5.20
CA ALA A 262 11.67 -15.40 -4.90
C ALA A 262 10.58 -15.26 -3.82
N MET A 263 9.53 -16.08 -3.84
CA MET A 263 8.51 -16.07 -2.78
C MET A 263 9.11 -16.41 -1.41
N VAL A 264 10.00 -17.41 -1.33
CA VAL A 264 10.72 -17.74 -0.09
C VAL A 264 11.48 -16.53 0.44
N THR A 265 12.22 -15.80 -0.40
CA THR A 265 12.92 -14.59 0.07
C THR A 265 11.97 -13.51 0.61
N CYS A 266 10.75 -13.39 0.08
CA CYS A 266 9.73 -12.50 0.63
C CYS A 266 9.31 -12.95 2.05
N TYR A 267 9.17 -14.25 2.28
CA TYR A 267 8.89 -14.82 3.60
C TYR A 267 10.04 -14.60 4.59
N GLN A 268 11.29 -14.77 4.15
CA GLN A 268 12.45 -14.50 4.99
C GLN A 268 12.43 -13.05 5.51
N CYS A 269 12.22 -12.07 4.61
CA CYS A 269 12.17 -10.65 4.99
C CYS A 269 10.93 -10.28 5.82
N HIS A 270 9.77 -10.84 5.50
CA HIS A 270 8.49 -10.40 6.07
C HIS A 270 7.99 -11.22 7.26
N GLN A 271 8.46 -12.45 7.41
CA GLN A 271 8.10 -13.38 8.49
C GLN A 271 9.30 -13.76 9.38
N GLY A 272 10.51 -13.30 9.04
CA GLY A 272 11.70 -13.55 9.85
C GLY A 272 12.20 -14.99 9.78
N GLU A 273 12.11 -15.62 8.61
CA GLU A 273 12.54 -17.01 8.42
C GLU A 273 14.04 -17.07 8.08
N GLY A 274 14.85 -17.43 9.07
CA GLY A 274 16.30 -17.55 8.91
C GLY A 274 17.07 -16.22 8.88
N ILE A 275 16.37 -15.08 8.96
CA ILE A 275 16.93 -13.73 9.18
C ILE A 275 16.02 -12.93 10.11
N PRO A 276 16.49 -11.83 10.74
CA PRO A 276 15.60 -10.93 11.46
C PRO A 276 14.44 -10.44 10.59
N GLN A 277 13.24 -10.34 11.17
CA GLN A 277 12.09 -9.80 10.45
C GLN A 277 12.35 -8.32 10.12
N MET A 278 12.64 -8.04 8.85
CA MET A 278 12.95 -6.70 8.38
C MET A 278 11.70 -5.82 8.38
N ARG A 279 10.56 -6.42 8.03
CA ARG A 279 9.28 -5.71 8.02
C ARG A 279 8.09 -6.66 8.09
N LYS A 280 7.25 -6.53 9.12
CA LYS A 280 5.98 -7.24 9.14
C LYS A 280 5.09 -6.84 7.96
N PHE A 281 4.68 -7.82 7.16
CA PHE A 281 3.66 -7.66 6.12
C PHE A 281 2.50 -8.60 6.41
N VAL A 282 1.37 -8.02 6.80
CA VAL A 282 0.09 -8.71 6.98
C VAL A 282 -0.90 -7.95 6.11
N PRO A 283 -1.28 -8.49 4.94
CA PRO A 283 -2.26 -7.83 4.09
C PRO A 283 -3.61 -7.76 4.80
N LEU A 284 -4.40 -6.72 4.52
CA LEU A 284 -5.80 -6.68 4.95
C LEU A 284 -6.57 -7.84 4.31
N GLU A 285 -7.65 -8.27 4.96
CA GLU A 285 -8.45 -9.38 4.47
C GLU A 285 -8.98 -9.17 3.07
N SER A 286 -9.48 -7.98 2.77
CA SER A 286 -9.95 -7.61 1.42
C SER A 286 -8.84 -7.67 0.37
N ILE A 287 -7.61 -7.29 0.74
CA ILE A 287 -6.44 -7.31 -0.14
C ILE A 287 -6.03 -8.75 -0.45
N HIS A 288 -5.96 -9.60 0.58
CA HIS A 288 -5.61 -10.99 0.37
C HIS A 288 -6.74 -11.76 -0.34
N ALA A 289 -8.00 -11.42 -0.11
CA ALA A 289 -9.12 -11.94 -0.89
C ALA A 289 -8.98 -11.59 -2.39
N LYS A 290 -8.58 -10.35 -2.75
CA LYS A 290 -8.26 -10.01 -4.15
C LYS A 290 -7.10 -10.84 -4.69
N HIS A 291 -6.03 -11.01 -3.93
CA HIS A 291 -4.92 -11.88 -4.32
C HIS A 291 -5.39 -13.31 -4.62
N GLN A 292 -6.26 -13.87 -3.79
CA GLN A 292 -6.84 -15.20 -4.00
C GLN A 292 -7.67 -15.26 -5.29
N ARG A 293 -8.52 -14.26 -5.55
CA ARG A 293 -9.30 -14.20 -6.81
C ARG A 293 -8.42 -14.10 -8.06
N ILE A 294 -7.30 -13.37 -7.98
CA ILE A 294 -6.31 -13.33 -9.07
C ILE A 294 -5.70 -14.72 -9.28
N ALA A 295 -5.35 -15.45 -8.21
CA ALA A 295 -4.84 -16.82 -8.36
C ALA A 295 -5.88 -17.75 -9.02
N GLU A 296 -7.13 -17.68 -8.57
CA GLU A 296 -8.25 -18.50 -9.05
C GLU A 296 -8.57 -18.25 -10.53
N SER A 297 -8.41 -17.02 -11.03
CA SER A 297 -8.62 -16.73 -12.46
C SER A 297 -7.64 -17.47 -13.37
N PHE A 298 -6.49 -17.90 -12.85
CA PHE A 298 -5.54 -18.77 -13.53
C PHE A 298 -5.72 -20.26 -13.20
N GLY A 299 -6.70 -20.63 -12.36
CA GLY A 299 -6.90 -21.99 -11.85
C GLY A 299 -5.91 -22.38 -10.76
N LEU A 300 -5.37 -21.41 -10.01
CA LEU A 300 -4.46 -21.62 -8.89
C LEU A 300 -5.19 -21.47 -7.54
N SER A 301 -4.62 -22.07 -6.50
CA SER A 301 -5.13 -22.08 -5.13
C SER A 301 -4.10 -21.50 -4.14
N CYS A 302 -4.52 -21.32 -2.88
CA CYS A 302 -3.62 -20.96 -1.77
C CYS A 302 -2.33 -21.80 -1.73
N ILE A 303 -2.41 -23.11 -1.98
CA ILE A 303 -1.25 -24.02 -1.91
C ILE A 303 -0.22 -23.68 -3.00
N ASN A 304 -0.66 -23.17 -4.15
CA ASN A 304 0.26 -22.79 -5.22
C ASN A 304 1.10 -21.55 -4.86
N CYS A 305 0.65 -20.75 -3.88
CA CYS A 305 1.34 -19.57 -3.35
C CYS A 305 2.02 -19.86 -2.00
N HIS A 306 1.44 -20.76 -1.20
CA HIS A 306 1.80 -21.07 0.19
C HIS A 306 2.06 -22.58 0.37
N ALA A 307 3.23 -23.05 -0.04
CA ALA A 307 3.64 -24.44 0.10
C ALA A 307 5.09 -24.57 0.58
N GLY A 308 5.36 -25.64 1.34
CA GLY A 308 6.68 -25.90 1.89
C GLY A 308 7.10 -24.80 2.88
N PRO A 309 8.30 -24.20 2.72
CA PRO A 309 8.78 -23.14 3.62
C PRO A 309 7.83 -21.94 3.73
N THR A 310 6.98 -21.67 2.72
CA THR A 310 6.06 -20.53 2.71
C THR A 310 4.65 -20.86 3.21
N SER A 311 4.47 -22.02 3.87
CA SER A 311 3.16 -22.54 4.29
C SER A 311 2.41 -21.68 5.32
N LYS A 312 3.07 -20.71 5.97
CA LYS A 312 2.39 -19.77 6.88
C LYS A 312 1.41 -18.89 6.08
N ARG A 313 0.11 -19.06 6.38
CA ARG A 313 -0.96 -18.21 5.85
C ARG A 313 -0.93 -16.85 6.53
N GLY A 314 -1.13 -15.78 5.76
CA GLY A 314 -1.09 -14.39 6.25
C GLY A 314 -2.20 -14.00 7.26
N TYR A 315 -3.04 -14.94 7.70
CA TYR A 315 -4.18 -14.73 8.60
C TYR A 315 -4.07 -15.44 9.95
N SER A 316 -2.99 -16.18 10.22
CA SER A 316 -2.82 -16.80 11.53
C SER A 316 -2.57 -15.70 12.57
N SER A 317 -3.66 -15.28 13.20
CA SER A 317 -3.81 -14.63 14.50
C SER A 317 -2.60 -13.81 14.95
N ALA A 318 -2.73 -12.49 14.88
CA ALA A 318 -1.98 -11.64 15.79
C ALA A 318 -2.27 -12.08 17.25
N PRO A 319 -1.29 -11.99 18.16
CA PRO A 319 -1.58 -12.02 19.59
C PRO A 319 -2.55 -10.90 19.97
#